data_AF-A0A505H4K3-F1
#
_entry.id   AF-A0A505H4K3-F1
#
_cell.length_a   1.000
_cell.length_b   1.000
_cell.length_c   1.000
_cell.angle_alpha   90.00
_cell.angle_beta   90.00
_cell.angle_gamma   90.00
#
_symmetry.space_group_name_H-M   'P 1'
#
loop_
_entity.id
_entity.type
_entity.pdbx_description
1 polymer ?
#
loop_
_entity_poly.entity_id
_entity_poly.type
_entity_poly.pdbx_seq_one_letter_code
_entity_poly.pdbx_strand_id
1 'polypeptide(L)'
;MLETGEAFSLRAVARRVGVSQAAPYRHFASKQDLEAAMAADGFAELQTALEAVVGEHGEGDTPLVELALTYIRFAEAHPALYALMFGQELSTVDEVRVACAAVFARIQEVAVATHPQRDPHGLATAGWALAHGLATLHIDGTLGANDDVDFDTRVRAAFAALLTD
;
A
#
# COMPACT_ATOMS: atom_id res chain seq x y z
N MET A 1 -15.73 -6.44 5.49
CA MET A 1 -17.17 -6.53 5.16
C MET A 1 -17.95 -6.56 6.47
N LEU A 2 -18.85 -5.61 6.71
CA LEU A 2 -19.69 -5.61 7.93
C LEU A 2 -20.65 -6.81 7.84
N GLU A 3 -20.50 -7.77 8.74
CA GLU A 3 -21.54 -8.78 8.94
C GLU A 3 -22.82 -8.07 9.37
N THR A 4 -23.94 -8.46 8.75
CA THR A 4 -25.32 -7.95 8.91
C THR A 4 -25.69 -6.67 8.14
N GLY A 5 -25.67 -6.69 6.80
CA GLY A 5 -26.63 -6.00 5.92
C GLY A 5 -26.86 -4.47 6.02
N GLU A 6 -26.21 -3.77 6.95
CA GLU A 6 -26.21 -2.32 7.04
C GLU A 6 -25.16 -1.77 6.08
N ALA A 7 -25.57 -0.81 5.23
CA ALA A 7 -24.63 -0.02 4.47
C ALA A 7 -23.65 0.68 5.44
N PHE A 8 -22.35 0.61 5.13
CA PHE A 8 -21.30 1.26 5.92
C PHE A 8 -21.66 2.73 6.18
N SER A 9 -21.72 3.13 7.45
CA SER A 9 -22.06 4.49 7.88
C SER A 9 -21.31 4.86 9.16
N LEU A 10 -21.07 6.15 9.38
CA LEU A 10 -20.45 6.66 10.62
C LEU A 10 -21.18 6.22 11.88
N ARG A 11 -22.51 6.11 11.82
CA ARG A 11 -23.33 5.60 12.93
C ARG A 11 -23.07 4.13 13.21
N ALA A 12 -22.93 3.31 12.16
CA ALA A 12 -22.59 1.90 12.29
C ALA A 12 -21.18 1.71 12.88
N VAL A 13 -20.22 2.54 12.46
CA VAL A 13 -18.86 2.58 13.04
C VAL A 13 -18.91 2.97 14.51
N ALA A 14 -19.59 4.07 14.87
CA ALA A 14 -19.72 4.53 16.26
C ALA A 14 -20.26 3.44 17.19
N ARG A 15 -21.32 2.77 16.77
CA ARG A 15 -21.94 1.68 17.53
C ARG A 15 -20.99 0.50 17.71
N ARG A 16 -20.18 0.17 16.70
CA ARG A 16 -19.24 -0.96 16.76
C ARG A 16 -18.04 -0.68 17.67
N VAL A 17 -17.56 0.56 17.72
CA VAL A 17 -16.44 0.96 18.61
C VAL A 17 -16.90 1.45 19.99
N GLY A 18 -18.21 1.39 20.28
CA GLY A 18 -18.77 1.68 21.61
C GLY A 18 -18.83 3.16 21.99
N VAL A 19 -18.78 4.07 21.01
CA VAL A 19 -18.86 5.53 21.24
C VAL A 19 -20.25 6.09 20.93
N SER A 20 -20.53 7.31 21.38
CA SER A 20 -21.80 7.97 21.07
C SER A 20 -21.95 8.20 19.56
N GLN A 21 -23.18 8.16 19.05
CA GLN A 21 -23.41 8.36 17.61
C GLN A 21 -22.98 9.74 17.09
N ALA A 22 -22.85 10.73 17.99
CA ALA A 22 -22.36 12.07 17.65
C ALA A 22 -20.82 12.17 17.65
N ALA A 23 -20.10 11.22 18.27
CA ALA A 23 -18.65 11.30 18.41
C ALA A 23 -17.89 11.33 17.07
N PRO A 24 -18.21 10.50 16.06
CA PRO A 24 -17.48 10.53 14.78
C PRO A 24 -17.66 11.87 14.06
N TYR A 25 -18.84 12.49 14.16
CA TYR A 25 -19.15 13.76 13.49
C TYR A 25 -18.36 14.95 14.02
N ARG A 26 -17.65 14.80 15.15
CA ARG A 26 -16.71 15.81 15.64
C ARG A 26 -15.37 15.79 14.89
N HIS A 27 -15.06 14.69 14.23
CA HIS A 27 -13.79 14.47 13.54
C HIS A 27 -13.97 14.32 12.01
N PHE A 28 -15.12 13.78 11.58
CA PHE A 28 -15.41 13.50 10.18
C PHE A 28 -16.79 14.07 9.82
N ALA A 29 -16.85 15.01 8.88
CA ALA A 29 -18.13 15.59 8.47
C ALA A 29 -18.94 14.62 7.60
N SER A 30 -18.27 13.69 6.93
CA SER A 30 -18.88 12.69 6.06
C SER A 30 -18.25 11.30 6.21
N LYS A 31 -18.92 10.29 5.63
CA LYS A 31 -18.36 8.93 5.47
C LYS A 31 -17.07 8.98 4.66
N GLN A 32 -17.06 9.78 3.59
CA GLN A 32 -15.92 9.94 2.70
C GLN A 32 -14.74 10.57 3.44
N ASP A 33 -14.97 11.48 4.40
CA ASP A 33 -13.89 12.09 5.19
C ASP A 33 -13.25 11.05 6.12
N LEU A 34 -14.05 10.16 6.71
CA LEU A 34 -13.52 9.03 7.50
C LEU A 34 -12.72 8.07 6.60
N GLU A 35 -13.23 7.75 5.42
CA GLU A 35 -12.56 6.89 4.46
C GLU A 35 -11.25 7.48 3.95
N ALA A 36 -11.21 8.79 3.67
CA ALA A 36 -10.00 9.52 3.32
C ALA A 36 -8.96 9.50 4.44
N ALA A 37 -9.38 9.74 5.69
CA ALA A 37 -8.49 9.68 6.83
C ALA A 37 -7.92 8.28 7.05
N MET A 38 -8.77 7.23 6.96
CA MET A 38 -8.30 5.84 7.03
C MET A 38 -7.32 5.51 5.89
N ALA A 39 -7.58 5.97 4.67
CA ALA A 39 -6.66 5.78 3.54
C ALA A 39 -5.32 6.48 3.77
N ALA A 40 -5.33 7.73 4.26
CA ALA A 40 -4.11 8.46 4.58
C ALA A 40 -3.30 7.78 5.69
N ASP A 41 -3.97 7.32 6.75
CA ASP A 41 -3.35 6.53 7.83
C ASP A 41 -2.76 5.21 7.29
N GLY A 42 -3.47 4.53 6.39
CA GLY A 42 -2.96 3.32 5.74
C GLY A 42 -1.68 3.56 4.92
N PHE A 43 -1.57 4.70 4.23
CA PHE A 43 -0.32 5.08 3.57
C PHE A 43 0.81 5.37 4.57
N ALA A 44 0.51 5.98 5.72
CA ALA A 44 1.49 6.22 6.78
C ALA A 44 1.96 4.90 7.45
N GLU A 45 1.06 3.94 7.64
CA GLU A 45 1.41 2.60 8.12
C GLU A 45 2.28 1.85 7.11
N LEU A 46 1.92 1.89 5.82
CA LEU A 46 2.74 1.34 4.75
C LEU A 46 4.13 2.00 4.72
N GLN A 47 4.20 3.33 4.80
CA GLN A 47 5.48 4.04 4.86
C GLN A 47 6.33 3.56 6.04
N THR A 48 5.73 3.41 7.22
CA THR A 48 6.42 2.90 8.42
C THR A 48 6.99 1.49 8.19
N ALA A 49 6.23 0.62 7.52
CA ALA A 49 6.70 -0.72 7.17
C ALA A 49 7.89 -0.69 6.19
N LEU A 50 7.85 0.19 5.18
CA LEU A 50 8.97 0.36 4.25
C LEU A 50 10.21 0.93 4.95
N GLU A 51 10.07 1.89 5.85
CA GLU A 51 11.18 2.43 6.63
C GLU A 51 11.84 1.38 7.54
N ALA A 52 11.05 0.44 8.10
CA ALA A 52 11.61 -0.64 8.90
C ALA A 52 12.60 -1.49 8.07
N VAL A 53 12.22 -1.83 6.83
CA VAL A 53 13.08 -2.60 5.90
C VAL A 53 14.33 -1.82 5.54
N VAL A 54 14.20 -0.52 5.28
CA VAL A 54 15.35 0.34 5.00
C VAL A 54 16.27 0.45 6.22
N GLY A 55 15.71 0.52 7.43
CA GLY A 55 16.48 0.54 8.67
C GLY A 55 17.26 -0.75 8.93
N GLU A 56 16.75 -1.90 8.47
CA GLU A 56 17.41 -3.20 8.59
C GLU A 56 18.61 -3.35 7.64
N HIS A 57 18.51 -2.82 6.42
CA HIS A 57 19.53 -3.01 5.38
C HIS A 57 20.47 -1.81 5.23
N GLY A 58 19.99 -0.60 5.51
CA GLY A 58 20.64 0.65 5.14
C GLY A 58 20.15 1.17 3.78
N GLU A 59 20.08 2.49 3.65
CA GLU A 59 19.46 3.16 2.49
C GLU A 59 20.12 2.80 1.14
N GLY A 60 21.46 2.71 1.10
CA GLY A 60 22.21 2.36 -0.11
C GLY A 60 22.25 0.86 -0.44
N ASP A 61 21.84 0.01 0.51
CA ASP A 61 21.99 -1.44 0.44
C ASP A 61 20.63 -2.16 0.43
N THR A 62 19.52 -1.44 0.56
CA THR A 62 18.17 -2.01 0.60
C THR A 62 17.79 -2.61 -0.74
N PRO A 63 17.59 -3.94 -0.87
CA PRO A 63 17.17 -4.53 -2.13
C PRO A 63 15.74 -4.07 -2.48
N LEU A 64 15.52 -3.57 -3.69
CA LEU A 64 14.18 -3.13 -4.14
C LEU A 64 13.11 -4.23 -4.03
N VAL A 65 13.52 -5.49 -4.09
CA VAL A 65 12.61 -6.62 -3.90
C VAL A 65 12.14 -6.80 -2.45
N GLU A 66 12.95 -6.44 -1.44
CA GLU A 66 12.51 -6.51 -0.04
C GLU A 66 11.49 -5.41 0.28
N LEU A 67 11.66 -4.23 -0.32
CA LEU A 67 10.62 -3.18 -0.30
C LEU A 67 9.32 -3.69 -0.95
N ALA A 68 9.42 -4.35 -2.10
CA ALA A 68 8.25 -4.88 -2.80
C ALA A 68 7.54 -5.97 -2.01
N LEU A 69 8.28 -6.93 -1.43
CA LEU A 69 7.70 -7.97 -0.58
C LEU A 69 6.99 -7.37 0.64
N THR A 70 7.57 -6.34 1.25
CA THR A 70 6.96 -5.64 2.38
C THR A 70 5.69 -4.89 1.99
N TYR A 71 5.72 -4.22 0.83
CA TYR A 71 4.55 -3.58 0.24
C TYR A 71 3.42 -4.59 -0.02
N ILE A 72 3.75 -5.77 -0.56
CA ILE A 72 2.76 -6.81 -0.86
C ILE A 72 2.21 -7.44 0.43
N ARG A 73 3.07 -7.76 1.41
CA ARG A 73 2.65 -8.30 2.71
C ARG A 73 1.74 -7.34 3.47
N PHE A 74 1.98 -6.03 3.36
CA PHE A 74 1.06 -5.02 3.91
C PHE A 74 -0.32 -5.12 3.23
N ALA A 75 -0.35 -5.23 1.90
CA ALA A 75 -1.59 -5.38 1.15
C ALA A 75 -2.36 -6.67 1.54
N GLU A 76 -1.65 -7.78 1.73
CA GLU A 76 -2.20 -9.07 2.19
C GLU A 76 -2.75 -9.02 3.61
N ALA A 77 -2.04 -8.34 4.53
CA ALA A 77 -2.47 -8.21 5.92
C ALA A 77 -3.70 -7.29 6.06
N HIS A 78 -3.85 -6.33 5.14
CA HIS A 78 -4.86 -5.28 5.22
C HIS A 78 -5.66 -5.08 3.90
N PRO A 79 -6.26 -6.12 3.31
CA PRO A 79 -6.77 -6.06 1.93
C PRO A 79 -7.91 -5.04 1.75
N ALA A 80 -8.77 -4.86 2.75
CA ALA A 80 -9.84 -3.87 2.70
C ALA A 80 -9.34 -2.42 2.82
N LEU A 81 -8.30 -2.19 3.63
CA LEU A 81 -7.66 -0.89 3.76
C LEU A 81 -6.85 -0.56 2.51
N TYR A 82 -6.12 -1.55 1.98
CA TYR A 82 -5.37 -1.42 0.73
C TYR A 82 -6.28 -1.05 -0.45
N ALA A 83 -7.42 -1.73 -0.59
CA ALA A 83 -8.42 -1.38 -1.60
C ALA A 83 -8.96 0.05 -1.43
N LEU A 84 -9.11 0.52 -0.18
CA LEU A 84 -9.53 1.88 0.12
C LEU A 84 -8.47 2.91 -0.28
N MET A 85 -7.20 2.65 0.06
CA MET A 85 -6.05 3.52 -0.22
C MET A 85 -5.90 3.82 -1.72
N PHE A 86 -6.12 2.82 -2.57
CA PHE A 86 -6.00 2.93 -4.03
C PHE A 86 -7.34 3.12 -4.75
N GLY A 87 -8.43 3.36 -4.01
CA GLY A 87 -9.77 3.55 -4.55
C GLY A 87 -9.94 4.85 -5.33
N GLN A 88 -10.61 4.77 -6.48
CA GLN A 88 -10.84 5.94 -7.36
C GLN A 88 -11.59 7.09 -6.67
N GLU A 89 -12.52 6.78 -5.78
CA GLU A 89 -13.36 7.77 -5.08
C GLU A 89 -12.55 8.71 -4.18
N LEU A 90 -11.39 8.26 -3.69
CA LEU A 90 -10.51 9.03 -2.81
C LEU A 90 -9.29 9.59 -3.53
N SER A 91 -9.07 9.22 -4.80
CA SER A 91 -7.88 9.61 -5.58
C SER A 91 -7.70 11.13 -5.77
N THR A 92 -8.76 11.91 -5.60
CA THR A 92 -8.74 13.37 -5.71
C THR A 92 -8.67 14.08 -4.36
N VAL A 93 -8.76 13.37 -3.23
CA VAL A 93 -8.68 13.98 -1.89
C VAL A 93 -7.23 14.33 -1.56
N ASP A 94 -6.96 15.60 -1.21
CA ASP A 94 -5.61 16.13 -1.00
C ASP A 94 -4.78 15.31 -0.01
N GLU A 95 -5.35 14.98 1.14
CA GLU A 95 -4.70 14.22 2.22
C GLU A 95 -4.23 12.85 1.74
N VAL A 96 -5.09 12.14 0.99
CA VAL A 96 -4.79 10.81 0.42
C VAL A 96 -3.71 10.92 -0.65
N ARG A 97 -3.80 11.93 -1.54
CA ARG A 97 -2.78 12.14 -2.58
C ARG A 97 -1.41 12.45 -1.98
N VAL A 98 -1.36 13.29 -0.94
CA VAL A 98 -0.11 13.66 -0.26
C VAL A 98 0.51 12.43 0.40
N ALA A 99 -0.28 11.62 1.10
CA ALA A 99 0.22 10.41 1.75
C ALA A 99 0.71 9.36 0.73
N CYS A 100 -0.02 9.17 -0.37
CA CYS A 100 0.40 8.29 -1.47
C CYS A 100 1.70 8.78 -2.14
N ALA A 101 1.81 10.08 -2.39
CA ALA A 101 3.01 10.68 -2.96
C ALA A 101 4.24 10.54 -2.04
N ALA A 102 4.06 10.59 -0.71
CA ALA A 102 5.14 10.37 0.25
C ALA A 102 5.71 8.94 0.16
N VAL A 103 4.85 7.93 0.02
CA VAL A 103 5.28 6.54 -0.21
C VAL A 103 6.06 6.42 -1.51
N PHE A 104 5.58 7.00 -2.60
CA PHE A 104 6.29 6.96 -3.88
C PHE A 104 7.64 7.69 -3.83
N ALA A 105 7.68 8.88 -3.22
CA ALA A 105 8.93 9.62 -3.02
C ALA A 105 9.95 8.78 -2.25
N ARG A 106 9.50 8.03 -1.23
CA ARG A 106 10.39 7.16 -0.47
C ARG A 106 10.96 6.01 -1.30
N ILE A 107 10.13 5.36 -2.11
CA ILE A 107 10.58 4.33 -3.05
C ILE A 107 11.61 4.92 -4.03
N GLN A 108 11.39 6.15 -4.49
CA GLN A 108 12.32 6.84 -5.37
C GLN A 108 13.67 7.13 -4.72
N GLU A 109 13.69 7.56 -3.46
CA GLU A 109 14.93 7.77 -2.70
C GLU A 109 15.76 6.48 -2.60
N VAL A 110 15.13 5.35 -2.27
CA VAL A 110 15.84 4.06 -2.22
C VAL A 110 16.32 3.63 -3.61
N ALA A 111 15.55 3.87 -4.66
CA ALA A 111 15.98 3.61 -6.04
C ALA A 111 17.21 4.44 -6.43
N VAL A 112 17.26 5.73 -6.07
CA VAL A 112 18.44 6.60 -6.26
C VAL A 112 19.65 6.03 -5.52
N ALA A 113 19.48 5.64 -4.25
CA ALA A 113 20.58 5.20 -3.40
C ALA A 113 21.18 3.86 -3.86
N THR A 114 20.34 2.92 -4.30
CA THR A 114 20.74 1.54 -4.63
C THR A 114 21.15 1.36 -6.09
N HIS A 115 20.60 2.17 -7.00
CA HIS A 115 20.85 2.07 -8.44
C HIS A 115 21.16 3.44 -9.07
N PRO A 116 22.23 4.13 -8.63
CA PRO A 116 22.52 5.51 -9.02
C PRO A 116 22.82 5.70 -10.53
N GLN A 117 23.06 4.61 -11.26
CA GLN A 117 23.31 4.63 -12.71
C GLN A 117 22.03 4.55 -13.56
N ARG A 118 20.87 4.23 -12.95
CA ARG A 118 19.58 4.11 -13.63
C ARG A 118 18.76 5.40 -13.48
N ASP A 119 17.80 5.64 -14.37
CA ASP A 119 16.84 6.73 -14.18
C ASP A 119 16.00 6.45 -12.93
N PRO A 120 16.13 7.27 -11.86
CA PRO A 120 15.47 6.96 -10.59
C PRO A 120 13.96 7.05 -10.68
N HIS A 121 13.42 7.96 -11.50
CA HIS A 121 11.98 8.08 -11.66
C HIS A 121 11.40 6.86 -12.40
N GLY A 122 12.03 6.45 -13.51
CA GLY A 122 11.66 5.27 -14.28
C GLY A 122 11.76 3.98 -13.46
N LEU A 123 12.86 3.80 -12.72
CA LEU A 123 13.06 2.61 -11.88
C LEU A 123 12.04 2.54 -10.74
N ALA A 124 11.82 3.64 -10.02
CA ALA A 124 10.81 3.69 -8.95
C ALA A 124 9.40 3.45 -9.49
N THR A 125 9.05 4.05 -10.63
CA THR A 125 7.75 3.84 -11.30
C THR A 125 7.56 2.38 -11.68
N ALA A 126 8.55 1.77 -12.32
CA ALA A 126 8.46 0.38 -12.76
C ALA A 126 8.40 -0.59 -11.57
N GLY A 127 9.24 -0.38 -10.55
CA GLY A 127 9.23 -1.18 -9.32
C GLY A 127 7.91 -1.08 -8.57
N TRP A 128 7.37 0.13 -8.42
CA TRP A 128 6.09 0.33 -7.74
C TRP A 128 4.93 -0.26 -8.52
N ALA A 129 4.87 -0.06 -9.84
CA ALA A 129 3.84 -0.64 -10.69
C ALA A 129 3.88 -2.18 -10.64
N LEU A 130 5.08 -2.78 -10.67
CA LEU A 130 5.25 -4.22 -10.53
C LEU A 130 4.78 -4.72 -9.16
N ALA A 131 5.19 -4.08 -8.07
CA ALA A 131 4.76 -4.44 -6.71
C ALA A 131 3.24 -4.32 -6.54
N HIS A 132 2.64 -3.22 -7.01
CA HIS A 132 1.19 -2.99 -6.97
C HIS A 132 0.42 -4.03 -7.78
N GLY A 133 0.88 -4.33 -8.99
CA GLY A 133 0.31 -5.38 -9.82
C GLY A 133 0.39 -6.77 -9.17
N LEU A 134 1.57 -7.13 -8.64
CA LEU A 134 1.75 -8.41 -7.94
C LEU A 134 0.88 -8.52 -6.69
N ALA A 135 0.77 -7.45 -5.89
CA ALA A 135 -0.12 -7.41 -4.72
C ALA A 135 -1.58 -7.64 -5.12
N THR A 136 -2.06 -6.93 -6.15
CA THR A 136 -3.44 -7.03 -6.62
C THR A 136 -3.73 -8.43 -7.15
N LEU A 137 -2.85 -8.96 -8.02
CA LEU A 137 -3.01 -10.29 -8.59
C LEU A 137 -2.97 -11.39 -7.52
N HIS A 138 -2.17 -11.22 -6.46
CA HIS A 138 -2.11 -12.12 -5.32
C HIS A 138 -3.37 -12.08 -4.47
N ILE A 139 -3.82 -10.89 -4.07
CA ILE A 139 -5.05 -10.69 -3.28
C ILE A 139 -6.27 -11.26 -4.01
N ASP A 140 -6.34 -11.07 -5.33
CA ASP A 140 -7.43 -11.57 -6.16
C ASP A 140 -7.33 -13.08 -6.43
N GLY A 141 -6.25 -13.74 -6.01
CA GLY A 141 -6.00 -15.18 -6.23
C GLY A 141 -5.79 -15.55 -7.69
N THR A 142 -5.46 -14.58 -8.55
CA THR A 142 -5.28 -14.79 -9.99
C THR A 142 -3.87 -15.27 -10.33
N LEU A 143 -2.88 -14.90 -9.54
CA LEU A 143 -1.49 -15.31 -9.73
C LEU A 143 -1.22 -16.68 -9.10
N GLY A 144 -0.52 -17.56 -9.83
CA GLY A 144 -0.15 -18.89 -9.31
C GLY A 144 -1.29 -19.92 -9.31
N ALA A 145 -2.48 -19.58 -9.81
CA ALA A 145 -3.60 -20.53 -9.91
C ALA A 145 -3.30 -21.78 -10.78
N ASN A 146 -2.22 -21.76 -11.55
CA ASN A 146 -1.86 -22.79 -12.54
C ASN A 146 -0.44 -23.37 -12.37
N ASP A 147 0.29 -23.01 -11.32
CA ASP A 147 1.62 -23.57 -11.05
C ASP A 147 1.97 -23.64 -9.56
N ASP A 148 3.02 -24.40 -9.23
CA ASP A 148 3.49 -24.63 -7.85
C ASP A 148 4.60 -23.64 -7.42
N VAL A 149 4.77 -22.53 -8.13
CA VAL A 149 5.84 -21.57 -7.81
C VAL A 149 5.41 -20.72 -6.62
N ASP A 150 6.16 -20.83 -5.52
CA ASP A 150 6.01 -20.00 -4.33
C ASP A 150 5.99 -18.49 -4.68
N PHE A 151 5.11 -17.75 -4.01
CA PHE A 151 4.84 -16.36 -4.37
C PHE A 151 6.05 -15.44 -4.13
N ASP A 152 6.76 -15.58 -2.99
CA ASP A 152 7.98 -14.81 -2.72
C ASP A 152 9.05 -15.09 -3.78
N THR A 153 9.19 -16.36 -4.19
CA THR A 153 10.10 -16.76 -5.28
C THR A 153 9.73 -16.08 -6.60
N ARG A 154 8.44 -15.99 -6.92
CA ARG A 154 7.94 -15.29 -8.12
C ARG A 154 8.22 -13.78 -8.08
N VAL A 155 7.97 -13.13 -6.95
CA VAL A 155 8.26 -11.69 -6.76
C VAL A 155 9.76 -11.43 -6.96
N ARG A 156 10.62 -12.27 -6.36
CA ARG A 156 12.08 -12.21 -6.54
C ARG A 156 12.51 -12.35 -7.99
N ALA A 157 11.95 -13.31 -8.72
CA ALA A 157 12.24 -13.49 -10.14
C ALA A 157 11.78 -12.29 -11.00
N ALA A 158 10.60 -11.74 -10.72
CA ALA A 158 10.07 -10.58 -11.46
C ALA A 158 10.92 -9.32 -11.27
N PHE A 159 11.36 -9.04 -10.02
CA PHE A 159 12.25 -7.92 -9.74
C PHE A 159 13.67 -8.13 -10.29
N ALA A 160 14.18 -9.37 -10.29
CA ALA A 160 15.44 -9.67 -10.95
C ALA A 160 15.40 -9.38 -12.47
N ALA A 161 14.29 -9.73 -13.14
CA ALA A 161 14.08 -9.42 -14.55
C ALA A 161 14.02 -7.90 -14.81
N LEU A 162 13.40 -7.13 -13.92
CA LEU A 162 13.35 -5.66 -14.01
C LEU A 162 14.75 -5.01 -13.92
N LEU A 163 15.64 -5.61 -13.13
CA LEU A 163 16.99 -5.09 -12.85
C LEU A 163 18.07 -5.63 -13.80
N THR A 164 17.70 -6.42 -14.80
CA THR A 164 18.63 -6.87 -15.84
C THR A 164 18.96 -5.70 -16.79
N ASP A 165 20.18 -5.70 -17.34
CA ASP A 165 20.65 -4.71 -18.33
C ASP A 165 20.30 -5.10 -19.77
#